data_AF-A0A7V5UE44-F1
#
_entry.id   AF-A0A7V5UE44-F1
#
_cell.length_a   1.000
_cell.length_b   1.000
_cell.length_c   1.000
_cell.angle_alpha   90.00
_cell.angle_beta   90.00
_cell.angle_gamma   90.00
#
_symmetry.space_group_name_H-M   'P 1'
#
loop_
_entity.id
_entity.type
_entity.pdbx_description
1 polymer ?
#
loop_
_entity_poly.entity_id
_entity_poly.type
_entity_poly.pdbx_seq_one_letter_code
_entity_poly.pdbx_strand_id
1 'polypeptide(L)'
;FPPFLVNRDSMFGTGQLPKLEDDMYLAEKDDLFLVPTAEVPVTNLHRDEILDGDQLPIKYAAYTACFRREAGSYGKETRGFLRVHQFNKVEMVNFVKPEDSYRFHEQLLEEATSLLEMLEIPYRVLLLCSGDLSFAAAKCYDIETWSPAENKWLEASSVSNFEDFQARRANIRFRREKGAKPEFVHTLNGSGLATSRLMVSILENFQTEEGTVIVPRVLRPYLNGLDVIRRKY
;
A
#
# COMPACT_ATOMS: atom_id res chain seq x y z
N PHE A 1 13.16 -0.43 6.43
CA PHE A 1 11.92 -1.14 6.81
C PHE A 1 11.51 -0.63 8.20
N PRO A 2 10.23 -0.28 8.42
CA PRO A 2 9.70 0.11 9.74
C PRO A 2 9.44 -1.13 10.64
N PRO A 3 9.08 -0.94 11.93
CA PRO A 3 8.66 -2.03 12.80
C PRO A 3 7.47 -2.82 12.23
N PHE A 4 7.49 -4.15 12.36
CA PHE A 4 6.38 -5.02 11.92
C PHE A 4 5.35 -5.28 13.02
N LEU A 5 5.72 -4.97 14.28
CA LEU A 5 4.84 -5.01 15.43
C LEU A 5 4.63 -3.57 15.91
N VAL A 6 3.36 -3.18 16.10
CA VAL A 6 2.99 -1.83 16.52
C VAL A 6 2.00 -1.87 17.68
N ASN A 7 2.03 -0.81 18.49
CA ASN A 7 1.05 -0.65 19.57
C ASN A 7 -0.36 -0.35 19.03
N ARG A 8 -1.35 -0.56 19.88
CA ARG A 8 -2.77 -0.29 19.62
C ARG A 8 -3.05 1.13 19.12
N ASP A 9 -2.40 2.12 19.71
CA ASP A 9 -2.56 3.54 19.32
C ASP A 9 -2.16 3.78 17.86
N SER A 10 -1.20 3.01 17.34
CA SER A 10 -0.81 3.07 15.91
C SER A 10 -1.92 2.60 15.01
N MET A 11 -2.48 1.45 15.34
CA MET A 11 -3.59 0.86 14.59
C MET A 11 -4.85 1.74 14.69
N PHE A 12 -5.06 2.43 15.81
CA PHE A 12 -6.14 3.40 15.96
C PHE A 12 -5.92 4.66 15.11
N GLY A 13 -4.68 5.17 15.08
CA GLY A 13 -4.27 6.36 14.34
C GLY A 13 -4.59 6.26 12.85
N THR A 14 -4.27 5.12 12.23
CA THR A 14 -4.52 4.86 10.80
C THR A 14 -5.90 4.28 10.49
N GLY A 15 -6.72 4.02 11.51
CA GLY A 15 -8.14 3.67 11.36
C GLY A 15 -8.44 2.18 11.21
N GLN A 16 -7.44 1.30 11.38
CA GLN A 16 -7.68 -0.15 11.47
C GLN A 16 -8.49 -0.46 12.74
N LEU A 17 -8.16 0.16 13.87
CA LEU A 17 -8.92 0.00 15.11
C LEU A 17 -9.97 1.12 15.32
N PRO A 18 -11.10 0.77 15.96
CA PRO A 18 -11.47 -0.55 16.50
C PRO A 18 -12.15 -1.48 15.48
N LYS A 19 -12.49 -0.99 14.28
CA LYS A 19 -13.42 -1.67 13.36
C LYS A 19 -12.89 -2.99 12.78
N LEU A 20 -11.58 -3.08 12.51
CA LEU A 20 -10.95 -4.21 11.83
C LEU A 20 -10.10 -5.07 12.78
N GLU A 21 -10.30 -4.98 14.11
CA GLU A 21 -9.49 -5.71 15.09
C GLU A 21 -9.47 -7.22 14.82
N ASP A 22 -10.63 -7.80 14.50
CA ASP A 22 -10.79 -9.23 14.21
C ASP A 22 -10.02 -9.69 12.95
N ASP A 23 -9.66 -8.77 12.06
CA ASP A 23 -8.87 -9.05 10.85
C ASP A 23 -7.35 -8.90 11.08
N MET A 24 -6.93 -8.49 12.28
CA MET A 24 -5.52 -8.27 12.63
C MET A 24 -4.95 -9.41 13.48
N TYR A 25 -3.68 -9.73 13.26
CA TYR A 25 -2.94 -10.61 14.18
C TYR A 25 -2.44 -9.80 15.38
N LEU A 26 -2.83 -10.23 16.58
CA LEU A 26 -2.48 -9.62 17.87
C LEU A 26 -1.58 -10.58 18.68
N ALA A 27 -0.43 -10.08 19.11
CA ALA A 27 0.39 -10.70 20.15
C ALA A 27 -0.16 -10.27 21.53
N GLU A 28 -1.13 -11.04 22.04
CA GLU A 28 -1.96 -10.66 23.20
C GLU A 28 -1.15 -10.31 24.45
N LYS A 29 -0.06 -11.04 24.72
CA LYS A 29 0.75 -10.84 25.93
C LYS A 29 1.39 -9.44 25.99
N ASP A 30 1.71 -8.88 24.83
CA ASP A 30 2.44 -7.62 24.70
C ASP A 30 1.54 -6.47 24.19
N ASP A 31 0.28 -6.76 23.86
CA ASP A 31 -0.68 -5.86 23.17
C ASP A 31 -0.07 -5.19 21.92
N LEU A 32 0.63 -6.00 21.12
CA LEU A 32 1.24 -5.58 19.86
C LEU A 32 0.57 -6.26 18.67
N PHE A 33 0.28 -5.47 17.64
CA PHE A 33 -0.32 -5.93 16.40
C PHE A 33 0.73 -6.13 15.32
N LEU A 34 0.64 -7.23 14.58
CA LEU A 34 1.37 -7.36 13.32
C LEU A 34 0.74 -6.44 12.28
N VAL A 35 1.58 -5.67 11.59
CA VAL A 35 1.09 -4.63 10.67
C VAL A 35 0.47 -5.23 9.40
N PRO A 36 -0.72 -4.77 8.97
CA PRO A 36 -1.35 -5.21 7.72
C PRO A 36 -0.80 -4.47 6.49
N THR A 37 0.01 -3.44 6.71
CA THR A 37 0.64 -2.59 5.71
C THR A 37 1.69 -1.68 6.39
N ALA A 38 2.73 -1.26 5.66
CA ALA A 38 3.71 -0.30 6.16
C ALA A 38 3.10 1.09 6.43
N GLU A 39 1.93 1.39 5.87
CA GLU A 39 1.15 2.60 6.15
C GLU A 39 1.02 2.84 7.66
N VAL A 40 0.69 1.79 8.43
CA VAL A 40 0.45 1.93 9.87
C VAL A 40 1.66 2.53 10.61
N PRO A 41 2.85 1.90 10.60
CA PRO A 41 4.00 2.47 11.30
C PRO A 41 4.54 3.74 10.64
N VAL A 42 4.43 3.90 9.32
CA VAL A 42 4.99 5.07 8.62
C VAL A 42 4.15 6.32 8.88
N THR A 43 2.82 6.24 8.80
CA THR A 43 1.94 7.36 9.14
C THR A 43 2.14 7.80 10.59
N ASN A 44 2.33 6.84 11.50
CA ASN A 44 2.53 7.11 12.92
C ASN A 44 3.95 7.53 13.32
N LEU A 45 4.89 7.63 12.38
CA LEU A 45 6.24 8.17 12.65
C LEU A 45 6.16 9.58 13.25
N HIS A 46 5.17 10.36 12.81
CA HIS A 46 4.93 11.74 13.22
C HIS A 46 3.75 11.89 14.18
N ARG A 47 3.35 10.82 14.89
CA ARG A 47 2.26 10.91 15.89
C ARG A 47 2.61 11.97 16.93
N ASP A 48 1.61 12.79 17.28
CA ASP A 48 1.72 13.87 18.26
C ASP A 48 2.72 14.99 17.90
N GLU A 49 3.25 14.97 16.68
CA GLU A 49 4.20 15.97 16.20
C GLU A 49 3.51 17.22 15.63
N ILE A 50 4.20 18.35 15.72
CA ILE A 50 3.87 19.57 14.97
C ILE A 50 5.02 19.82 13.99
N LEU A 51 4.80 19.43 12.74
CA LEU A 51 5.76 19.55 11.64
C LEU A 51 5.96 21.02 11.23
N ASP A 52 7.12 21.31 10.65
CA ASP A 52 7.36 22.57 9.98
C ASP A 52 6.71 22.55 8.58
N GLY A 53 5.87 23.54 8.27
CA GLY A 53 5.17 23.63 6.99
C GLY A 53 6.10 23.75 5.79
N ASP A 54 7.34 24.18 6.00
CA ASP A 54 8.38 24.24 4.96
C ASP A 54 8.96 22.85 4.61
N GLN A 55 8.73 21.84 5.45
CA GLN A 55 9.13 20.46 5.18
C GLN A 55 8.10 19.69 4.33
N LEU A 56 6.89 20.23 4.15
CA LEU A 56 5.82 19.56 3.40
C LEU A 56 5.96 19.86 1.88
N PRO A 57 5.77 18.84 1.01
CA PRO A 57 5.35 17.48 1.33
C PRO A 57 6.49 16.60 1.88
N ILE A 58 6.19 15.76 2.86
CA ILE A 58 7.08 14.67 3.28
C ILE A 58 6.62 13.39 2.60
N LYS A 59 7.53 12.70 1.92
CA LYS A 59 7.26 11.44 1.22
C LYS A 59 8.13 10.32 1.75
N TYR A 60 7.52 9.19 2.07
CA TYR A 60 8.20 7.98 2.50
C TYR A 60 7.87 6.80 1.58
N ALA A 61 8.84 5.91 1.39
CA ALA A 61 8.63 4.60 0.80
C ALA A 61 9.17 3.53 1.74
N ALA A 62 8.40 2.46 1.97
CA ALA A 62 8.73 1.44 2.96
C ALA A 62 8.36 0.04 2.48
N TYR A 63 9.34 -0.85 2.45
CA TYR A 63 9.14 -2.28 2.31
C TYR A 63 8.82 -2.93 3.67
N THR A 64 7.77 -3.76 3.71
CA THR A 64 7.41 -4.60 4.88
C THR A 64 6.81 -5.94 4.44
N ALA A 65 6.95 -6.95 5.31
CA ALA A 65 5.98 -8.04 5.35
C ALA A 65 4.67 -7.53 5.97
N CYS A 66 3.55 -7.84 5.34
CA CYS A 66 2.21 -7.44 5.72
C CYS A 66 1.42 -8.67 6.17
N PHE A 67 0.65 -8.54 7.25
CA PHE A 67 -0.07 -9.63 7.88
C PHE A 67 -1.57 -9.33 7.97
N ARG A 68 -2.41 -10.21 7.42
CA ARG A 68 -3.88 -10.09 7.46
C ARG A 68 -4.51 -11.43 7.79
N ARG A 69 -5.49 -11.47 8.68
CA ARG A 69 -6.19 -12.72 9.01
C ARG A 69 -7.10 -13.16 7.86
N GLU A 70 -7.49 -12.25 6.99
CA GLU A 70 -8.45 -12.51 5.91
C GLU A 70 -9.76 -13.09 6.49
N ALA A 71 -10.17 -12.56 7.65
CA ALA A 71 -11.33 -13.02 8.36
C ALA A 71 -12.59 -12.75 7.52
N GLY A 72 -13.35 -13.81 7.22
CA GLY A 72 -14.56 -13.72 6.39
C GLY A 72 -14.38 -14.05 4.91
N SER A 73 -13.17 -14.35 4.43
CA SER A 73 -12.93 -14.74 3.03
C SER A 73 -13.03 -16.26 2.77
N TYR A 74 -13.82 -17.00 3.55
CA TYR A 74 -13.89 -18.47 3.50
C TYR A 74 -14.06 -19.00 2.07
N GLY A 75 -13.01 -19.65 1.55
CA GLY A 75 -13.00 -20.31 0.24
C GLY A 75 -12.82 -19.41 -1.00
N LYS A 76 -12.73 -18.08 -0.83
CA LYS A 76 -12.51 -17.16 -1.96
C LYS A 76 -11.01 -16.96 -2.23
N GLU A 77 -10.58 -17.27 -3.46
CA GLU A 77 -9.24 -16.94 -3.98
C GLU A 77 -8.06 -17.51 -3.16
N THR A 78 -8.26 -18.64 -2.48
CA THR A 78 -7.26 -19.25 -1.58
C THR A 78 -6.17 -20.06 -2.30
N ARG A 79 -6.31 -20.29 -3.62
CA ARG A 79 -5.32 -21.02 -4.40
C ARG A 79 -4.21 -20.07 -4.88
N GLY A 80 -2.96 -20.42 -4.60
CA GLY A 80 -1.80 -19.66 -5.07
C GLY A 80 -1.49 -18.42 -4.22
N PHE A 81 -1.11 -17.31 -4.87
CA PHE A 81 -0.63 -16.08 -4.23
C PHE A 81 -1.66 -14.93 -4.22
N LEU A 82 -2.92 -15.20 -4.57
CA LEU A 82 -3.95 -14.17 -4.71
C LEU A 82 -4.42 -13.59 -3.39
N ARG A 83 -4.64 -14.45 -2.39
CA ARG A 83 -5.05 -14.10 -1.03
C ARG A 83 -4.31 -14.99 -0.04
N VAL A 84 -3.46 -14.37 0.77
CA VAL A 84 -2.54 -15.04 1.71
C VAL A 84 -2.44 -14.25 3.00
N HIS A 85 -2.16 -14.92 4.11
CA HIS A 85 -2.01 -14.26 5.41
C HIS A 85 -0.79 -13.35 5.51
N GLN A 86 0.27 -13.67 4.75
CA GLN A 86 1.49 -12.89 4.70
C GLN A 86 1.88 -12.62 3.26
N PHE A 87 2.11 -11.35 2.94
CA PHE A 87 2.64 -10.91 1.64
C PHE A 87 3.61 -9.75 1.86
N ASN A 88 4.48 -9.49 0.88
CA ASN A 88 5.33 -8.31 0.95
C ASN A 88 4.74 -7.16 0.15
N LYS A 89 5.01 -5.94 0.60
CA LYS A 89 4.56 -4.73 -0.06
C LYS A 89 5.56 -3.61 0.12
N VAL A 90 5.75 -2.83 -0.93
CA VAL A 90 6.34 -1.49 -0.84
C VAL A 90 5.19 -0.49 -0.76
N GLU A 91 5.10 0.22 0.35
CA GLU A 91 4.12 1.29 0.55
C GLU A 91 4.76 2.65 0.31
N MET A 92 4.00 3.55 -0.28
CA MET A 92 4.30 4.97 -0.37
C MET A 92 3.35 5.74 0.55
N VAL A 93 3.86 6.67 1.35
CA VAL A 93 3.06 7.47 2.29
C VAL A 93 3.48 8.93 2.18
N ASN A 94 2.51 9.82 2.00
CA ASN A 94 2.74 11.26 1.87
C ASN A 94 2.03 12.02 3.00
N PHE A 95 2.72 12.99 3.58
CA PHE A 95 2.16 14.02 4.44
C PHE A 95 2.22 15.34 3.69
N VAL A 96 1.07 16.00 3.54
CA VAL A 96 0.95 17.17 2.65
C VAL A 96 0.09 18.26 3.28
N LYS A 97 0.22 19.48 2.76
CA LYS A 97 -0.69 20.58 3.09
C LYS A 97 -2.11 20.26 2.57
N PRO A 98 -3.18 20.63 3.29
CA PRO A 98 -4.56 20.32 2.89
C PRO A 98 -4.89 20.70 1.45
N GLU A 99 -4.50 21.91 1.05
CA GLU A 99 -4.75 22.49 -0.28
C GLU A 99 -4.07 21.73 -1.44
N ASP A 100 -3.02 20.95 -1.15
CA ASP A 100 -2.27 20.20 -2.15
C ASP A 100 -2.67 18.72 -2.23
N SER A 101 -3.50 18.24 -1.29
CA SER A 101 -3.73 16.81 -1.08
C SER A 101 -4.25 16.07 -2.32
N TYR A 102 -5.27 16.61 -2.99
CA TYR A 102 -5.81 16.00 -4.20
C TYR A 102 -4.82 16.02 -5.38
N ARG A 103 -3.97 17.06 -5.48
CA ARG A 103 -2.91 17.09 -6.50
C ARG A 103 -1.87 16.00 -6.23
N PHE A 104 -1.46 15.83 -4.99
CA PHE A 104 -0.55 14.74 -4.61
C PHE A 104 -1.19 13.35 -4.68
N HIS A 105 -2.52 13.25 -4.61
CA HIS A 105 -3.23 11.99 -4.82
C HIS A 105 -3.08 11.50 -6.26
N GLU A 106 -3.29 12.38 -7.23
CA GLU A 106 -3.08 12.05 -8.65
C GLU A 106 -1.59 11.75 -8.93
N GLN A 107 -0.65 12.51 -8.33
CA GLN A 107 0.78 12.21 -8.45
C GLN A 107 1.14 10.84 -7.85
N LEU A 108 0.55 10.45 -6.72
CA LEU A 108 0.80 9.16 -6.09
C LEU A 108 0.25 8.00 -6.91
N LEU A 109 -0.88 8.23 -7.61
CA LEU A 109 -1.41 7.29 -8.61
C LEU A 109 -0.42 7.11 -9.77
N GLU A 110 0.10 8.21 -10.34
CA GLU A 110 1.11 8.17 -11.41
C GLU A 110 2.39 7.44 -10.97
N GLU A 111 2.86 7.70 -9.74
CA GLU A 111 4.01 7.01 -9.14
C GLU A 111 3.77 5.49 -9.10
N ALA A 112 2.58 5.03 -8.69
CA ALA A 112 2.24 3.61 -8.65
C ALA A 112 2.07 2.98 -10.05
N THR A 113 1.43 3.66 -11.00
CA THR A 113 1.21 3.13 -12.37
C THR A 113 2.49 3.11 -13.18
N SER A 114 3.40 4.06 -12.98
CA SER A 114 4.70 4.08 -13.67
C SER A 114 5.52 2.80 -13.44
N LEU A 115 5.38 2.17 -12.27
CA LEU A 115 6.02 0.89 -11.97
C LEU A 115 5.47 -0.24 -12.84
N LEU A 116 4.15 -0.27 -13.08
CA LEU A 116 3.52 -1.27 -13.95
C LEU A 116 3.88 -1.05 -15.42
N GLU A 117 3.99 0.21 -15.85
CA GLU A 117 4.45 0.59 -17.19
C GLU A 117 5.88 0.15 -17.44
N MET A 118 6.78 0.42 -16.48
CA MET A 118 8.17 -0.06 -16.54
C MET A 118 8.28 -1.58 -16.54
N LEU A 119 7.36 -2.27 -15.86
CA LEU A 119 7.27 -3.72 -15.85
C LEU A 119 6.58 -4.29 -17.09
N GLU A 120 6.01 -3.44 -17.96
CA GLU A 120 5.23 -3.84 -19.14
C GLU A 120 4.02 -4.73 -18.78
N ILE A 121 3.37 -4.48 -17.62
CA ILE A 121 2.18 -5.22 -17.16
C ILE A 121 0.91 -4.47 -17.53
N PRO A 122 -0.05 -5.10 -18.24
CA PRO A 122 -1.35 -4.50 -18.50
C PRO A 122 -2.12 -4.21 -17.21
N TYR A 123 -2.64 -2.99 -17.09
CA TYR A 123 -3.39 -2.55 -15.92
C TYR A 123 -4.60 -1.70 -16.30
N ARG A 124 -5.54 -1.56 -15.37
CA ARG A 124 -6.60 -0.55 -15.39
C ARG A 124 -6.67 0.17 -14.05
N VAL A 125 -7.19 1.39 -14.07
CA VAL A 125 -7.42 2.19 -12.87
C VAL A 125 -8.93 2.33 -12.67
N LEU A 126 -9.38 2.09 -11.44
CA LEU A 126 -10.77 2.25 -11.02
C LEU A 126 -10.85 3.35 -9.97
N LEU A 127 -11.71 4.34 -10.16
CA LEU A 127 -12.13 5.24 -9.09
C LEU A 127 -13.22 4.54 -8.29
N LEU A 128 -12.98 4.29 -7.00
CA LEU A 128 -13.94 3.58 -6.16
C LEU A 128 -15.18 4.43 -5.88
N CYS A 129 -16.34 3.76 -5.86
CA CYS A 129 -17.59 4.38 -5.45
C CYS A 129 -17.68 4.44 -3.91
N SER A 130 -18.58 5.27 -3.39
CA SER A 130 -18.70 5.47 -1.93
C SER A 130 -18.99 4.20 -1.13
N GLY A 131 -19.67 3.22 -1.73
CA GLY A 131 -19.97 1.94 -1.07
C GLY A 131 -18.78 0.99 -0.93
N ASP A 132 -17.71 1.22 -1.68
CA ASP A 132 -16.51 0.37 -1.72
C ASP A 132 -15.28 1.05 -1.10
N LEU A 133 -15.42 2.29 -0.63
CA LEU A 133 -14.35 2.99 0.06
C LEU A 133 -14.03 2.33 1.41
N SER A 134 -12.74 2.28 1.73
CA SER A 134 -12.29 1.91 3.08
C SER A 134 -12.77 2.93 4.11
N PHE A 135 -12.82 2.51 5.37
CA PHE A 135 -13.36 3.35 6.46
C PHE A 135 -12.68 4.71 6.61
N ALA A 136 -11.39 4.81 6.29
CA ALA A 136 -10.60 6.03 6.47
C ALA A 136 -10.54 6.90 5.21
N ALA A 137 -10.74 6.33 4.01
CA ALA A 137 -10.46 7.01 2.75
C ALA A 137 -11.56 8.01 2.37
N ALA A 138 -11.15 9.22 1.94
CA ALA A 138 -12.04 10.21 1.35
C ALA A 138 -12.18 10.00 -0.17
N LYS A 139 -11.09 9.59 -0.84
CA LYS A 139 -11.06 9.22 -2.26
C LYS A 139 -10.02 8.13 -2.47
N CYS A 140 -10.34 7.11 -3.27
CA CYS A 140 -9.45 5.99 -3.53
C CYS A 140 -9.47 5.58 -5.00
N TYR A 141 -8.29 5.27 -5.53
CA TYR A 141 -8.13 4.56 -6.80
C TYR A 141 -7.58 3.17 -6.55
N ASP A 142 -8.20 2.16 -7.14
CA ASP A 142 -7.61 0.83 -7.23
C ASP A 142 -6.96 0.63 -8.59
N ILE A 143 -5.77 0.06 -8.58
CA ILE A 143 -5.04 -0.33 -9.77
C ILE A 143 -5.09 -1.84 -9.86
N GLU A 144 -5.69 -2.34 -10.94
CA GLU A 144 -5.82 -3.77 -11.17
C GLU A 144 -4.97 -4.21 -12.34
N THR A 145 -4.30 -5.35 -12.19
CA THR A 145 -3.47 -5.97 -13.23
C THR A 145 -4.21 -7.15 -13.86
N TRP A 146 -3.97 -7.39 -15.15
CA TRP A 146 -4.62 -8.50 -15.85
C TRP A 146 -4.00 -9.85 -15.47
N SER A 147 -4.85 -10.82 -15.16
CA SER A 147 -4.49 -12.23 -14.97
C SER A 147 -5.03 -13.08 -16.13
N PRO A 148 -4.16 -13.50 -17.07
CA PRO A 148 -4.52 -14.45 -18.12
C PRO A 148 -5.06 -15.79 -17.61
N ALA A 149 -4.52 -16.32 -16.51
CA ALA A 149 -4.93 -17.64 -16.02
C ALA A 149 -6.32 -17.62 -15.37
N GLU A 150 -6.64 -16.53 -14.67
CA GLU A 150 -7.93 -16.35 -14.01
C GLU A 150 -8.98 -15.65 -14.90
N ASN A 151 -8.55 -15.10 -16.05
CA ASN A 151 -9.35 -14.30 -16.97
C ASN A 151 -10.10 -13.14 -16.27
N LYS A 152 -9.39 -12.43 -15.38
CA LYS A 152 -9.92 -11.30 -14.60
C LYS A 152 -8.85 -10.26 -14.29
N TRP A 153 -9.32 -9.10 -13.85
CA TRP A 153 -8.48 -8.07 -13.26
C TRP A 153 -8.30 -8.34 -11.77
N LEU A 154 -7.07 -8.21 -11.29
CA LEU A 154 -6.67 -8.42 -9.91
C LEU A 154 -6.08 -7.14 -9.34
N GLU A 155 -6.68 -6.59 -8.28
CA GLU A 155 -6.18 -5.41 -7.56
C GLU A 155 -4.73 -5.62 -7.10
N ALA A 156 -3.79 -4.84 -7.61
CA ALA A 156 -2.36 -4.90 -7.28
C ALA A 156 -1.91 -3.72 -6.40
N SER A 157 -2.71 -2.65 -6.40
CA SER A 157 -2.48 -1.46 -5.58
C SER A 157 -3.80 -0.75 -5.31
N SER A 158 -3.81 -0.05 -4.18
CA SER A 158 -4.86 0.86 -3.76
C SER A 158 -4.19 2.16 -3.31
N VAL A 159 -4.68 3.30 -3.80
CA VAL A 159 -4.09 4.64 -3.61
C VAL A 159 -5.15 5.58 -3.06
N SER A 160 -4.99 5.99 -1.80
CA SER A 160 -6.00 6.72 -1.04
C SER A 160 -5.52 8.11 -0.60
N ASN A 161 -6.44 9.06 -0.64
CA ASN A 161 -6.37 10.32 0.11
C ASN A 161 -7.29 10.18 1.34
N PHE A 162 -6.74 10.39 2.54
CA PHE A 162 -7.46 10.31 3.80
C PHE A 162 -7.90 11.67 4.33
N GLU A 163 -7.59 12.76 3.61
CA GLU A 163 -7.66 14.12 4.13
C GLU A 163 -7.03 14.20 5.52
N ASP A 164 -7.70 14.82 6.49
CA ASP A 164 -7.20 14.95 7.86
C ASP A 164 -7.62 13.79 8.79
N PHE A 165 -8.26 12.73 8.28
CA PHE A 165 -8.84 11.66 9.11
C PHE A 165 -7.79 10.98 10.01
N GLN A 166 -6.70 10.51 9.42
CA GLN A 166 -5.62 9.85 10.17
C GLN A 166 -4.84 10.88 11.00
N ALA A 167 -4.58 12.06 10.44
CA ALA A 167 -3.88 13.14 11.14
C ALA A 167 -4.61 13.58 12.42
N ARG A 168 -5.95 13.61 12.44
CA ARG A 168 -6.75 13.89 13.64
C ARG A 168 -6.60 12.82 14.70
N ARG A 169 -6.63 11.55 14.31
CA ARG A 169 -6.52 10.40 15.23
C ARG A 169 -5.12 10.23 15.80
N ALA A 170 -4.10 10.49 14.99
CA ALA A 170 -2.69 10.43 15.38
C ALA A 170 -2.13 11.81 15.80
N ASN A 171 -2.98 12.84 15.91
CA ASN A 171 -2.62 14.19 16.33
C ASN A 171 -1.43 14.83 15.54
N ILE A 172 -1.34 14.55 14.24
CA ILE A 172 -0.25 14.99 13.36
C ILE A 172 -0.59 16.36 12.78
N ARG A 173 0.14 17.37 13.21
CA ARG A 173 -0.13 18.77 12.83
C ARG A 173 1.06 19.39 12.15
N PHE A 174 0.87 20.56 11.57
CA PHE A 174 1.95 21.41 11.07
C PHE A 174 1.65 22.88 11.37
N ARG A 175 2.67 23.74 11.28
CA ARG A 175 2.49 25.19 11.25
C ARG A 175 2.91 25.73 9.89
N ARG A 176 2.07 26.56 9.29
CA ARG A 176 2.42 27.26 8.03
C ARG A 176 3.64 28.15 8.19
N GLU A 177 3.72 28.83 9.32
CA GLU A 177 4.80 29.75 9.68
C GLU A 177 5.06 29.66 11.18
N LYS A 178 6.25 30.08 11.61
CA LYS A 178 6.61 30.10 13.03
C LYS A 178 5.63 30.97 13.82
N GLY A 179 4.99 30.37 14.84
CA GLY A 179 4.01 31.05 15.69
C GLY A 179 2.56 30.98 15.19
N ALA A 180 2.31 30.55 13.95
CA ALA A 180 0.96 30.32 13.44
C ALA A 180 0.24 29.22 14.23
N LYS A 181 -1.10 29.26 14.23
CA LYS A 181 -1.92 28.20 14.82
C LYS A 181 -1.64 26.87 14.09
N PRO A 182 -1.42 25.76 14.80
CA PRO A 182 -1.25 24.46 14.15
C PRO A 182 -2.52 24.02 13.41
N GLU A 183 -2.34 23.43 12.24
CA GLU A 183 -3.36 22.80 11.41
C GLU A 183 -3.04 21.31 11.25
N PHE A 184 -4.03 20.47 10.93
CA PHE A 184 -3.77 19.06 10.62
C PHE A 184 -3.22 18.93 9.19
N VAL A 185 -2.23 18.07 9.01
CA VAL A 185 -1.79 17.67 7.65
C VAL A 185 -2.86 16.81 7.00
N HIS A 186 -2.81 16.67 5.69
CA HIS A 186 -3.47 15.58 4.99
C HIS A 186 -2.50 14.41 4.81
N THR A 187 -3.00 13.19 4.94
CA THR A 187 -2.23 11.96 4.75
C THR A 187 -2.72 11.20 3.52
N LEU A 188 -1.78 10.62 2.77
CA LEU A 188 -2.06 9.77 1.62
C LEU A 188 -1.21 8.52 1.68
N ASN A 189 -1.71 7.42 1.13
CA ASN A 189 -0.89 6.25 0.86
C ASN A 189 -1.20 5.63 -0.50
N GLY A 190 -0.26 4.81 -0.98
CA GLY A 190 -0.39 4.04 -2.20
C GLY A 190 0.52 2.83 -2.16
N SER A 191 0.04 1.70 -2.68
CA SER A 191 0.92 0.54 -2.85
C SER A 191 1.79 0.74 -4.10
N GLY A 192 3.11 0.53 -3.99
CA GLY A 192 4.06 0.65 -5.09
C GLY A 192 5.03 -0.52 -5.19
N LEU A 193 4.63 -1.79 -5.16
CA LEU A 193 3.31 -2.44 -5.29
C LEU A 193 3.22 -3.60 -4.28
N ALA A 194 2.08 -4.28 -4.18
CA ALA A 194 1.99 -5.54 -3.44
C ALA A 194 2.63 -6.69 -4.23
N THR A 195 3.68 -7.31 -3.69
CA THR A 195 4.50 -8.27 -4.46
C THR A 195 3.79 -9.60 -4.70
N SER A 196 2.80 -9.98 -3.90
CA SER A 196 2.08 -11.26 -4.03
C SER A 196 1.33 -11.33 -5.36
N ARG A 197 0.37 -10.43 -5.57
CA ARG A 197 -0.41 -10.35 -6.82
C ARG A 197 0.46 -9.90 -7.99
N LEU A 198 1.43 -9.01 -7.77
CA LEU A 198 2.38 -8.64 -8.83
C LEU A 198 3.19 -9.83 -9.34
N MET A 199 3.60 -10.75 -8.46
CA MET A 199 4.31 -11.97 -8.87
C MET A 199 3.41 -12.83 -9.77
N VAL A 200 2.13 -12.97 -9.43
CA VAL A 200 1.16 -13.67 -10.30
C VAL A 200 1.10 -13.01 -11.67
N SER A 201 0.97 -11.68 -11.72
CA SER A 201 0.90 -10.93 -12.97
C SER A 201 2.17 -11.07 -13.82
N ILE A 202 3.35 -11.06 -13.20
CA ILE A 202 4.63 -11.31 -13.92
C ILE A 202 4.66 -12.74 -14.47
N LEU A 203 4.36 -13.75 -13.63
CA LEU A 203 4.43 -15.14 -14.05
C LEU A 203 3.46 -15.43 -15.19
N GLU A 204 2.24 -14.89 -15.14
CA GLU A 204 1.22 -15.19 -16.13
C GLU A 204 1.37 -14.41 -17.43
N ASN A 205 1.76 -13.14 -17.39
CA ASN A 205 1.89 -12.30 -18.59
C ASN A 205 3.20 -12.53 -19.34
N PHE A 206 4.22 -13.08 -18.66
CA PHE A 206 5.54 -13.34 -19.27
C PHE A 206 5.86 -14.82 -19.45
N GLN A 207 4.89 -15.73 -19.27
CA GLN A 207 5.09 -17.15 -19.58
C GLN A 207 5.21 -17.40 -21.08
N THR A 208 5.95 -18.45 -21.45
CA THR A 208 6.05 -18.96 -22.82
C THR A 208 5.34 -20.31 -22.95
N GLU A 209 5.10 -20.77 -24.18
CA GLU A 209 4.48 -22.09 -24.44
C GLU A 209 5.30 -23.25 -23.84
N GLU A 210 6.62 -23.08 -23.72
CA GLU A 210 7.53 -24.04 -23.10
C GLU A 210 7.51 -24.01 -21.55
N GLY A 211 6.69 -23.14 -20.95
CA GLY A 211 6.58 -22.99 -19.49
C GLY A 211 7.76 -22.26 -18.84
N THR A 212 8.52 -21.49 -19.62
CA THR A 212 9.54 -20.56 -19.09
C THR A 212 8.92 -19.20 -18.84
N VAL A 213 9.56 -18.35 -18.03
CA VAL A 213 9.10 -16.98 -17.76
C VAL A 213 10.16 -15.98 -18.21
N ILE A 214 9.79 -15.11 -19.14
CA ILE A 214 10.64 -14.01 -19.58
C ILE A 214 10.74 -12.98 -18.45
N VAL A 215 11.95 -12.59 -18.09
CA VAL A 215 12.17 -11.56 -17.07
C VAL A 215 11.92 -10.18 -17.70
N PRO A 216 11.00 -9.36 -17.14
CA PRO A 216 10.81 -7.97 -17.57
C PRO A 216 12.13 -7.22 -17.62
N ARG A 217 12.34 -6.41 -18.66
CA ARG A 217 13.64 -5.78 -18.94
C ARG A 217 14.17 -4.98 -17.75
N VAL A 218 13.27 -4.25 -17.09
CA VAL A 218 13.59 -3.43 -15.90
C VAL A 218 14.09 -4.24 -14.70
N LEU A 219 13.73 -5.54 -14.60
CA LEU A 219 14.12 -6.40 -13.49
C LEU A 219 15.47 -7.11 -13.71
N ARG A 220 15.94 -7.22 -14.96
CA ARG A 220 17.17 -7.95 -15.30
C ARG A 220 18.42 -7.45 -14.56
N PRO A 221 18.65 -6.13 -14.37
CA PRO A 221 19.77 -5.63 -13.58
C PRO A 221 19.77 -6.14 -12.12
N TYR A 222 18.58 -6.37 -11.55
CA TYR A 222 18.41 -6.89 -10.18
C TYR A 222 18.59 -8.42 -10.10
N LEU A 223 18.69 -9.09 -11.25
CA LEU A 223 18.83 -10.54 -11.38
C LEU A 223 20.13 -10.92 -12.11
N ASN A 224 21.19 -10.11 -11.98
CA ASN A 224 22.49 -10.34 -12.62
C ASN A 224 22.41 -10.55 -14.14
N GLY A 225 21.50 -9.84 -14.81
CA GLY A 225 21.30 -9.94 -16.26
C GLY A 225 20.46 -11.14 -16.71
N LEU A 226 19.90 -11.93 -15.79
CA LEU A 226 19.01 -13.05 -16.13
C LEU A 226 17.81 -12.55 -16.93
N ASP A 227 17.60 -13.14 -18.11
CA ASP A 227 16.55 -12.76 -19.06
C ASP A 227 15.37 -13.73 -19.11
N VAL A 228 15.58 -14.98 -18.68
CA VAL A 228 14.55 -16.04 -18.64
C VAL A 228 14.71 -16.92 -17.40
N ILE A 229 13.63 -17.13 -16.67
CA ILE A 229 13.51 -18.10 -15.58
C ILE A 229 13.05 -19.44 -16.17
N ARG A 230 13.78 -20.52 -15.86
CA ARG A 230 13.49 -21.88 -16.29
C ARG A 230 13.26 -22.79 -15.09
N ARG A 231 12.41 -23.81 -15.25
CA ARG A 231 12.24 -24.85 -14.23
C ARG A 231 13.57 -25.60 -14.08
N LYS A 232 14.16 -25.56 -12.88
CA LYS A 232 15.26 -26.48 -12.53
C LYS A 232 14.64 -27.84 -12.22
N TYR A 233 15.05 -28.85 -12.96
CA TYR A 233 14.77 -30.26 -12.65
C TYR A 233 15.72 -30.75 -11.56
#